data_AF-A0A2W7NI74-F1
#
_entry.id   AF-A0A2W7NI74-F1
#
_cell.length_a   1.000
_cell.length_b   1.000
_cell.length_c   1.000
_cell.angle_alpha   90.00
_cell.angle_beta   90.00
_cell.angle_gamma   90.00
#
_symmetry.space_group_name_H-M   'P 1'
#
loop_
_entity.id
_entity.type
_entity.pdbx_description
1 polymer ?
#
loop_
_entity_poly.entity_id
_entity_poly.type
_entity_poly.pdbx_seq_one_letter_code
_entity_poly.pdbx_strand_id
1 'polypeptide(L)'
;MFNFATQIIKQKQTTYTHKMETTCKNYEKCPIYNGILKDKATTASNYRRKYCDAGHEGWNSCKRYLVKEKTGFCPPDILPNTFRSIDEIIHEMEMMQKLS
;
A
#
# COMPACT_ATOMS: atom_id res chain seq x y z
N MET A 1 31.53 52.65 0.30
CA MET A 1 31.74 51.20 0.44
C MET A 1 30.45 50.61 0.96
N PHE A 2 29.60 50.09 0.07
CA PHE A 2 28.30 49.55 0.43
C PHE A 2 28.41 48.03 0.58
N ASN A 3 28.30 47.57 1.83
CA ASN A 3 28.32 46.16 2.23
C ASN A 3 27.09 45.45 1.65
N PHE A 4 27.33 44.48 0.77
CA PHE A 4 26.28 43.66 0.17
C PHE A 4 25.74 42.68 1.22
N ALA A 5 24.53 42.97 1.69
CA ALA A 5 23.75 42.09 2.53
C ALA A 5 23.46 40.75 1.82
N THR A 6 23.78 39.68 2.53
CA THR A 6 23.46 38.28 2.33
C THR A 6 21.99 38.06 1.94
N GLN A 7 21.73 37.49 0.77
CA GLN A 7 20.41 36.95 0.40
C GLN A 7 20.43 35.43 0.47
N ILE A 8 19.79 34.94 1.53
CA ILE A 8 19.49 33.54 1.83
C ILE A 8 18.30 33.13 0.96
N ILE A 9 18.51 32.25 -0.02
CA ILE A 9 17.40 31.55 -0.69
C ILE A 9 16.90 30.48 0.27
N LYS A 10 15.74 30.76 0.88
CA LYS A 10 14.97 29.82 1.71
C LYS A 10 14.53 28.64 0.84
N GLN A 11 15.30 27.56 0.85
CA GLN A 11 14.78 26.25 0.44
C GLN A 11 13.66 25.89 1.41
N LYS A 12 12.42 25.97 0.94
CA LYS A 12 11.26 25.42 1.63
C LYS A 12 11.38 23.90 1.58
N GLN A 13 12.15 23.33 2.49
CA GLN A 13 12.01 21.93 2.85
C GLN A 13 10.66 21.82 3.58
N THR A 14 9.64 21.45 2.83
CA THR A 14 8.45 20.82 3.37
C THR A 14 8.90 19.58 4.13
N THR A 15 9.08 19.70 5.43
CA THR A 15 9.34 18.58 6.33
C THR A 15 8.04 17.78 6.45
N TYR A 16 7.73 16.98 5.44
CA TYR A 16 6.76 15.91 5.55
C TYR A 16 7.32 14.94 6.61
N THR A 17 6.71 14.95 7.78
CA THR A 17 6.87 13.91 8.81
C THR A 17 6.39 12.60 8.21
N HIS A 18 7.26 11.92 7.46
CA HIS A 18 7.08 10.54 7.07
C HIS A 18 7.20 9.73 8.36
N LYS A 19 6.06 9.51 9.02
CA LYS A 19 5.94 8.49 10.05
C LYS A 19 6.52 7.21 9.43
N MET A 20 7.62 6.71 9.98
CA MET A 20 8.28 5.48 9.55
C MET A 20 7.38 4.30 9.96
N GLU A 21 6.23 4.17 9.30
CA GLU A 21 5.39 3.00 9.45
C GLU A 21 6.16 1.84 8.80
N THR A 22 6.71 0.98 9.65
CA THR A 22 7.47 -0.20 9.24
C THR A 22 6.55 -1.35 8.81
N THR A 23 5.24 -1.23 9.09
CA THR A 23 4.24 -2.25 8.79
C THR A 23 3.05 -1.62 8.07
N CYS A 24 2.53 -2.34 7.09
CA CYS A 24 1.35 -1.93 6.34
C CYS A 24 0.15 -1.59 7.26
N LYS A 25 -0.42 -0.39 7.10
CA LYS A 25 -1.63 0.08 7.83
C LYS A 25 -2.86 -0.83 7.71
N ASN A 26 -2.90 -1.67 6.68
CA ASN A 26 -4.01 -2.59 6.42
C ASN A 26 -3.80 -3.97 7.03
N TYR A 27 -2.63 -4.24 7.64
CA TYR A 27 -2.23 -5.58 8.06
C TYR A 27 -3.24 -6.22 9.02
N GLU A 28 -3.62 -5.53 10.11
CA GLU A 28 -4.48 -6.09 11.17
C GLU A 28 -5.85 -6.57 10.66
N LYS A 29 -6.36 -5.96 9.59
CA LYS A 29 -7.66 -6.29 9.00
C LYS A 29 -7.52 -6.94 7.62
N CYS A 30 -6.31 -7.34 7.22
CA CYS A 30 -6.08 -7.88 5.89
C CYS A 30 -6.62 -9.33 5.83
N PRO A 31 -7.64 -9.61 4.99
CA PRO A 31 -8.27 -10.92 4.93
C PRO A 31 -7.36 -12.01 4.35
N ILE A 32 -6.24 -11.64 3.72
CA ILE A 32 -5.23 -12.62 3.30
C ILE A 32 -4.58 -13.30 4.50
N TYR A 33 -4.22 -12.56 5.55
CA TYR A 33 -3.53 -13.14 6.70
C TYR A 33 -4.48 -13.68 7.76
N ASN A 34 -5.62 -13.02 7.95
CA ASN A 34 -6.61 -13.44 8.95
C ASN A 34 -7.69 -14.37 8.37
N GLY A 35 -7.63 -14.66 7.07
CA GLY A 35 -8.60 -15.50 6.36
C GLY A 35 -7.88 -16.53 5.50
N ILE A 36 -7.63 -16.19 4.24
CA ILE A 36 -7.24 -17.17 3.19
C ILE A 36 -5.94 -17.92 3.53
N LEU A 37 -4.97 -17.25 4.15
CA LEU A 37 -3.67 -17.83 4.51
C LEU A 37 -3.50 -18.07 6.02
N LYS A 38 -4.58 -18.00 6.82
CA LYS A 38 -4.49 -18.13 8.28
C LYS A 38 -3.80 -19.43 8.72
N ASP A 39 -4.06 -20.53 8.00
CA ASP A 39 -3.50 -21.86 8.30
C ASP A 39 -2.23 -22.16 7.47
N LYS A 40 -1.76 -21.21 6.65
CA LYS A 40 -0.59 -21.35 5.77
C LYS A 40 0.58 -20.50 6.28
N ALA A 41 1.02 -20.79 7.51
CA ALA A 41 1.99 -19.98 8.26
C ALA A 41 3.24 -19.59 7.44
N THR A 42 3.87 -20.52 6.73
CA THR A 42 5.06 -20.25 5.91
C THR A 42 4.77 -19.29 4.75
N THR A 43 3.69 -19.52 4.02
CA THR A 43 3.29 -18.65 2.90
C THR A 43 2.90 -17.26 3.40
N ALA A 44 2.11 -17.20 4.48
CA ALA A 44 1.70 -15.97 5.12
C ALA A 44 2.92 -15.15 5.59
N SER A 45 3.89 -15.77 6.25
CA SER A 45 5.12 -15.13 6.70
C SER A 45 5.94 -14.57 5.54
N ASN A 46 6.10 -15.33 4.45
CA ASN A 46 6.83 -14.87 3.27
C ASN A 46 6.16 -13.67 2.59
N TYR A 47 4.83 -13.70 2.44
CA TYR A 47 4.09 -12.55 1.90
C TYR A 47 4.15 -11.35 2.82
N ARG A 48 4.02 -11.56 4.13
CA ARG A 48 4.11 -10.48 5.11
C ARG A 48 5.45 -9.77 5.04
N ARG A 49 6.55 -10.52 5.06
CA ARG A 49 7.90 -9.97 4.94
C ARG A 49 8.10 -9.20 3.63
N LYS A 50 7.61 -9.75 2.51
CA LYS A 50 7.78 -9.16 1.18
C LYS A 50 6.96 -7.88 0.98
N TYR A 51 5.73 -7.86 1.49
CA TYR A 51 4.78 -6.79 1.19
C TYR A 51 4.50 -5.90 2.38
N CYS A 52 4.25 -6.45 3.57
CA CYS A 52 3.81 -5.66 4.71
C CYS A 52 4.96 -5.00 5.47
N ASP A 53 6.06 -5.74 5.66
CA ASP A 53 7.18 -5.33 6.51
C ASP A 53 8.31 -4.64 5.71
N ALA A 54 8.22 -4.65 4.38
CA ALA A 54 9.17 -4.01 3.47
C ALA A 54 8.89 -2.50 3.24
N GLY A 55 8.11 -1.88 4.14
CA GLY A 55 7.75 -0.46 4.08
C GLY A 55 7.08 -0.04 2.75
N HIS A 56 7.29 1.22 2.37
CA HIS A 56 6.61 1.84 1.23
C HIS A 56 6.85 1.10 -0.10
N GLU A 57 8.04 0.55 -0.33
CA GLU A 57 8.34 -0.25 -1.53
C GLU A 57 7.54 -1.55 -1.57
N GLY A 58 7.44 -2.25 -0.43
CA GLY A 58 6.59 -3.42 -0.27
C GLY A 58 5.10 -3.11 -0.51
N TRP A 59 4.63 -1.98 0.01
CA TRP A 59 3.22 -1.59 -0.15
C TRP A 59 2.90 -1.23 -1.60
N ASN A 60 3.79 -0.51 -2.28
CA ASN A 60 3.61 -0.13 -3.68
C ASN A 60 3.76 -1.29 -4.67
N SER A 61 4.22 -2.45 -4.22
CA SER A 61 4.22 -3.69 -5.01
C SER A 61 3.08 -4.65 -4.63
N CYS A 62 2.30 -4.35 -3.58
CA CYS A 62 1.18 -5.15 -3.12
C CYS A 62 -0.12 -4.75 -3.84
N LYS A 63 -0.64 -5.63 -4.70
CA LYS A 63 -1.88 -5.37 -5.45
C LYS A 63 -3.07 -5.06 -4.55
N ARG A 64 -3.20 -5.75 -3.42
CA ARG A 64 -4.27 -5.49 -2.44
C ARG A 64 -4.21 -4.10 -1.83
N TYR A 65 -3.01 -3.65 -1.49
CA TYR A 65 -2.80 -2.33 -0.91
C TYR A 65 -3.23 -1.26 -1.90
N LEU A 66 -2.73 -1.36 -3.14
CA LEU A 66 -3.03 -0.42 -4.21
C LEU A 66 -4.52 -0.36 -4.57
N VAL A 67 -5.21 -1.51 -4.70
CA VAL A 67 -6.66 -1.54 -4.94
C VAL A 67 -7.42 -0.83 -3.81
N LYS A 68 -7.03 -1.09 -2.55
CA LYS A 68 -7.68 -0.46 -1.39
C LYS A 68 -7.38 1.03 -1.29
N GLU A 69 -6.18 1.50 -1.63
CA GLU A 69 -5.88 2.93 -1.68
C GLU A 69 -6.74 3.65 -2.73
N LYS A 70 -7.00 2.99 -3.87
CA LYS A 70 -7.76 3.58 -4.97
C LYS A 70 -9.28 3.55 -4.75
N THR A 71 -9.81 2.52 -4.10
CA THR A 71 -11.27 2.31 -3.98
C THR A 71 -11.81 2.32 -2.55
N GLY A 72 -10.94 2.36 -1.54
CA GLY A 72 -11.30 2.20 -0.12
C GLY A 72 -11.54 0.75 0.31
N PHE A 73 -11.66 -0.19 -0.63
CA PHE A 73 -11.95 -1.61 -0.37
C PHE A 73 -11.07 -2.53 -1.24
N CYS A 74 -10.89 -3.79 -0.83
CA CYS A 74 -10.24 -4.79 -1.68
C CYS A 74 -10.87 -6.16 -1.42
N PRO A 75 -11.36 -6.86 -2.45
CA PRO A 75 -11.98 -8.17 -2.30
C PRO A 75 -11.07 -9.15 -1.57
N PRO A 76 -11.62 -10.08 -0.76
CA PRO A 76 -10.81 -10.90 0.14
C PRO A 76 -9.90 -11.91 -0.60
N ASP A 77 -10.27 -12.32 -1.80
CA ASP A 77 -9.64 -13.35 -2.65
C ASP A 77 -8.39 -12.89 -3.41
N ILE A 78 -8.18 -11.58 -3.55
CA ILE A 78 -7.02 -11.03 -4.28
C ILE A 78 -5.72 -11.32 -3.53
N LEU A 79 -4.78 -12.08 -4.12
CA LEU A 79 -3.44 -12.23 -3.53
C LEU A 79 -2.58 -10.97 -3.76
N PRO A 80 -1.61 -10.67 -2.87
CA PRO A 80 -0.71 -9.50 -3.03
C PRO A 80 0.06 -9.46 -4.36
N ASN A 81 0.32 -10.62 -4.96
CA ASN A 81 1.15 -10.84 -6.14
C ASN A 81 0.36 -11.29 -7.39
N THR A 82 -0.96 -11.06 -7.43
CA THR A 82 -1.78 -11.41 -8.62
C THR A 82 -1.21 -10.77 -9.89
N PHE A 83 -1.33 -11.48 -11.02
CA PHE A 83 -0.92 -10.98 -12.35
C PHE A 83 -1.88 -9.92 -12.89
N ARG A 84 -3.12 -9.88 -12.41
CA ARG A 84 -4.10 -8.85 -12.75
C ARG A 84 -3.58 -7.45 -12.43
N SER A 85 -3.85 -6.50 -13.32
CA SER A 85 -3.65 -5.08 -13.10
C SER A 85 -4.64 -4.53 -12.06
N ILE A 86 -4.35 -3.33 -11.54
CA ILE A 86 -5.24 -2.69 -10.57
C ILE A 86 -6.59 -2.35 -11.22
N ASP A 87 -6.57 -1.88 -12.46
CA ASP A 87 -7.78 -1.46 -13.18
C ASP A 87 -8.67 -2.66 -13.56
N GLU A 88 -8.09 -3.80 -13.95
CA GLU A 88 -8.86 -5.04 -14.17
C GLU A 88 -9.59 -5.49 -12.91
N ILE A 89 -8.91 -5.48 -11.76
CA ILE A 89 -9.52 -5.87 -10.48
C ILE A 89 -10.69 -4.93 -10.13
N ILE A 90 -10.49 -3.62 -10.29
CA ILE A 90 -11.54 -2.63 -10.00
C ILE A 90 -12.72 -2.79 -10.95
N HIS A 91 -12.46 -3.00 -12.24
CA HIS A 91 -13.52 -3.21 -13.23
C HIS A 91 -14.36 -4.45 -12.90
N GLU A 92 -13.75 -5.57 -12.52
CA GLU A 92 -14.45 -6.77 -12.09
C GLU A 92 -15.32 -6.50 -10.85
N MET A 93 -14.80 -5.75 -9.86
CA MET A 93 -15.56 -5.35 -8.66
C MET A 93 -16.82 -4.55 -9.02
N GLU A 94 -16.71 -3.59 -9.94
CA GLU A 94 -17.83 -2.78 -10.40
C GLU A 94 -18.87 -3.59 -11.17
N MET A 95 -18.44 -4.56 -11.97
CA MET A 95 -19.35 -5.44 -12.70
C MET A 95 -20.15 -6.35 -11.74
N MET A 96 -19.50 -6.88 -10.70
CA MET A 96 -20.16 -7.74 -9.71
C MET A 96 -21.22 -6.98 -8.89
N GLN A 97 -21.00 -5.70 -8.58
CA GLN A 97 -21.97 -4.88 -7.83
C GLN A 97 -23.22 -4.53 -8.63
N LYS A 98 -23.14 -4.47 -9.97
CA LYS A 98 -24.29 -4.19 -10.83
C LYS A 98 -25.23 -5.39 -11.02
N LEU A 99 -24.80 -6.57 -10.58
CA LEU A 99 -25.54 -7.82 -10.67
C LEU A 99 -26.23 -8.20 -9.34
N SER A 100 -26.01 -7.44 -8.28
CA SER A 100 -26.63 -7.59 -6.96
C SER A 100 -27.71 -6.54 -6.73
#